data_AF-A0AAD9J2P6-F1
#
_entry.id   AF-A0AAD9J2P6-F1
#
_cell.length_a   1.000
_cell.length_b   1.000
_cell.length_c   1.000
_cell.angle_alpha   90.00
_cell.angle_beta   90.00
_cell.angle_gamma   90.00
#
_symmetry.space_group_name_H-M   'P 1'
#
loop_
_entity.id
_entity.type
_entity.pdbx_description
1 polymer ?
#
loop_
_entity_poly.entity_id
_entity_poly.type
_entity_poly.pdbx_seq_one_letter_code
_entity_poly.pdbx_strand_id
1 'polypeptide(L)'
;MSRRVSSRRVSSQSTKDSPTPTCGEKRGKKKYVDRLTLFLERVTDENGKVIVEDINKAETKIARAMFRLLGYLFTTDPSVATTFEFPYELSEDDGSIEIVTTNEYNCRLFVKRTTHPNSCQAVSGSRAGLPAGHALYRLNDAMTGEERALARRECALFMDTDGFVSPAKLYLWFATGISRAVAKLIEWDAEKYCKAPDDNNEMDQADRHLHRDFADACVDAQFPVVTITFPLDESSATEHSETWSEVTDPPQRLTVNIIPTIRGQGWPTGTQLQHAFPRRPPYCWRGKACLEQLQARFDDGETMCYLELHRTPAWKTRSLLPRIDMRLWTLSFLPAERLLWISLFDPELRSTFDVDKVLNILRMLRRAHAWEALTKHVITTTILWTVKRHLPEMRTLGDCVIRVLDALRVVAQARFCACFLMPNVNIATGMRIDDSRRISLDIKLVLEKLRENPAYILTYIGYTQEYERQTTRDA
;
A
#
# COMPACT_ATOMS: atom_id res chain seq x y z
N MET A 1 30.36 -57.58 2.75
CA MET A 1 30.89 -57.60 4.12
C MET A 1 30.45 -56.33 4.85
N SER A 2 29.76 -56.53 5.97
CA SER A 2 28.95 -55.56 6.69
C SER A 2 29.74 -54.96 7.84
N ARG A 3 29.76 -53.62 7.99
CA ARG A 3 30.14 -52.96 9.24
C ARG A 3 29.16 -51.84 9.57
N ARG A 4 28.30 -52.15 10.55
CA ARG A 4 27.45 -51.22 11.31
C ARG A 4 28.29 -50.14 11.97
N VAL A 5 27.86 -48.89 11.87
CA VAL A 5 28.30 -47.82 12.78
C VAL A 5 27.11 -47.41 13.64
N SER A 6 27.39 -47.36 14.94
CA SER A 6 26.49 -47.29 16.08
C SER A 6 25.72 -45.96 16.16
N SER A 7 24.41 -46.08 16.37
CA SER A 7 23.52 -45.01 16.80
C SER A 7 23.86 -44.59 18.24
N ARG A 8 24.31 -43.33 18.42
CA ARG A 8 24.29 -42.67 19.74
C ARG A 8 22.99 -41.88 19.85
N ARG A 9 22.09 -42.36 20.71
CA ARG A 9 20.96 -41.59 21.25
C ARG A 9 21.51 -40.40 22.03
N VAL A 10 21.20 -39.19 21.59
CA VAL A 10 21.25 -37.99 22.40
C VAL A 10 19.89 -37.86 23.08
N SER A 11 19.89 -37.95 24.41
CA SER A 11 18.73 -37.70 25.27
C SER A 11 18.40 -36.20 25.25
N SER A 12 17.29 -35.82 24.62
CA SER A 12 16.72 -34.49 24.76
C SER A 12 16.02 -34.38 26.12
N GLN A 13 16.57 -33.52 26.97
CA GLN A 13 16.01 -33.12 28.25
C GLN A 13 14.66 -32.42 28.06
N SER A 14 13.67 -32.89 28.84
CA SER A 14 12.61 -32.11 29.52
C SER A 14 12.13 -30.82 28.83
N THR A 15 11.11 -30.95 27.99
CA THR A 15 10.15 -29.86 27.79
C THR A 15 9.31 -29.75 29.06
N LYS A 16 9.47 -28.63 29.79
CA LYS A 16 8.54 -28.23 30.85
C LYS A 16 7.14 -28.10 30.25
N ASP A 17 6.21 -28.86 30.79
CA ASP A 17 4.78 -28.77 30.53
C ASP A 17 4.29 -27.34 30.86
N SER A 18 3.74 -26.66 29.84
CA SER A 18 2.92 -25.48 30.05
C SER A 18 1.60 -25.92 30.66
N PRO A 19 1.15 -25.33 31.79
CA PRO A 19 -0.08 -25.77 32.44
C PRO A 19 -1.30 -25.51 31.55
N THR A 20 -2.16 -26.52 31.45
CA THR A 20 -3.43 -26.45 30.74
C THR A 20 -4.33 -25.39 31.38
N PRO A 21 -4.82 -24.38 30.63
CA PRO A 21 -5.60 -23.28 31.21
C PRO A 21 -6.90 -23.79 31.84
N THR A 22 -7.18 -23.32 33.04
CA THR A 22 -8.35 -23.73 33.85
C THR A 22 -9.65 -23.19 33.23
N CYS A 23 -10.79 -23.82 33.58
CA CYS A 23 -12.11 -23.46 33.04
C CYS A 23 -12.50 -21.99 33.35
N GLY A 24 -12.00 -21.44 34.46
CA GLY A 24 -12.21 -20.03 34.86
C GLY A 24 -11.47 -19.03 33.96
N GLU A 25 -10.20 -19.29 33.63
CA GLU A 25 -9.39 -18.44 32.76
C GLU A 25 -9.96 -18.37 31.33
N LYS A 26 -10.51 -19.49 30.84
CA LYS A 26 -11.18 -19.54 29.53
C LYS A 26 -12.47 -18.70 29.50
N ARG A 27 -13.24 -18.65 30.60
CA ARG A 27 -14.46 -17.82 30.70
C ARG A 27 -14.13 -16.33 30.77
N GLY A 28 -13.11 -15.93 31.55
CA GLY A 28 -12.67 -14.54 31.64
C GLY A 28 -12.16 -14.01 30.30
N LYS A 29 -11.33 -14.80 29.60
CA LYS A 29 -10.83 -14.45 28.27
C LYS A 29 -11.93 -14.29 27.23
N LYS A 30 -12.96 -15.14 27.26
CA LYS A 30 -14.09 -15.03 26.33
C LYS A 30 -14.90 -13.74 26.55
N LYS A 31 -15.28 -13.43 27.80
CA LYS A 31 -16.02 -12.19 28.12
C LYS A 31 -15.25 -10.93 27.71
N TYR A 32 -13.93 -10.94 27.89
CA TYR A 32 -13.04 -9.87 27.46
C TYR A 32 -13.10 -9.62 25.95
N VAL A 33 -12.93 -10.68 25.15
CA VAL A 33 -12.92 -10.59 23.67
C VAL A 33 -14.28 -10.15 23.13
N ASP A 34 -15.38 -10.66 23.71
CA ASP A 34 -16.74 -10.30 23.32
C ASP A 34 -17.00 -8.81 23.61
N ARG A 35 -16.57 -8.30 24.77
CA ARG A 35 -16.71 -6.89 25.14
C ARG A 35 -15.86 -5.97 24.26
N LEU A 36 -14.63 -6.38 23.95
CA LEU A 36 -13.78 -5.64 23.02
C LEU A 36 -14.42 -5.56 21.62
N THR A 37 -15.00 -6.67 21.15
CA THR A 37 -15.70 -6.70 19.86
C THR A 37 -16.83 -5.68 19.79
N LEU A 38 -17.67 -5.60 20.82
CA LEU A 38 -18.74 -4.60 20.89
C LEU A 38 -18.21 -3.15 20.82
N PHE A 39 -17.11 -2.85 21.53
CA PHE A 39 -16.54 -1.51 21.48
C PHE A 39 -15.87 -1.19 20.15
N LEU A 40 -15.20 -2.16 19.54
CA LEU A 40 -14.60 -2.00 18.21
C LEU A 40 -15.67 -1.76 17.15
N GLU A 41 -16.78 -2.50 17.18
CA GLU A 41 -17.92 -2.30 16.27
C GLU A 41 -18.48 -0.89 16.41
N ARG A 42 -18.71 -0.43 17.65
CA ARG A 42 -19.18 0.92 17.92
C ARG A 42 -18.23 1.99 17.36
N VAL A 43 -16.94 1.85 17.61
CA VAL A 43 -15.91 2.78 17.11
C VAL A 43 -15.91 2.82 15.58
N THR A 44 -16.03 1.67 14.91
CA THR A 44 -16.10 1.64 13.44
C THR A 44 -17.37 2.27 12.89
N ASP A 45 -18.50 2.10 13.56
CA ASP A 45 -19.78 2.59 13.07
C ASP A 45 -19.92 4.12 13.30
N GLU A 46 -19.34 4.65 14.38
CA GLU A 46 -19.37 6.08 14.73
C GLU A 46 -18.23 6.89 14.06
N ASN A 47 -16.98 6.43 14.14
CA ASN A 47 -15.81 7.20 13.68
C ASN A 47 -15.20 6.68 12.37
N GLY A 48 -15.55 5.46 11.96
CA GLY A 48 -15.16 4.94 10.65
C GLY A 48 -15.71 5.78 9.51
N LYS A 49 -16.90 6.37 9.66
CA LYS A 49 -17.50 7.26 8.65
C LYS A 49 -16.68 8.53 8.44
N VAL A 50 -16.26 9.19 9.52
CA VAL A 50 -15.45 10.43 9.46
C VAL A 50 -14.13 10.17 8.74
N ILE A 51 -13.45 9.07 9.04
CA ILE A 51 -12.16 8.74 8.41
C ILE A 51 -12.33 8.41 6.93
N VAL A 52 -13.39 7.67 6.59
CA VAL A 52 -13.71 7.37 5.18
C VAL A 52 -14.06 8.66 4.44
N GLU A 53 -14.81 9.57 5.05
CA GLU A 53 -15.14 10.87 4.46
C GLU A 53 -13.90 11.76 4.25
N ASP A 54 -12.99 11.84 5.23
CA ASP A 54 -11.71 12.55 5.11
C ASP A 54 -10.87 12.00 3.94
N ILE A 55 -10.75 10.67 3.86
CA ILE A 55 -10.03 9.99 2.78
C ILE A 55 -10.67 10.29 1.43
N ASN A 56 -12.00 10.17 1.32
CA ASN A 56 -12.73 10.40 0.08
C ASN A 56 -12.59 11.87 -0.39
N LYS A 57 -12.57 12.83 0.54
CA LYS A 57 -12.32 14.25 0.22
C LYS A 57 -10.91 14.45 -0.33
N ALA A 58 -9.90 13.88 0.33
CA ALA A 58 -8.51 13.97 -0.12
C ALA A 58 -8.31 13.27 -1.48
N GLU A 59 -8.89 12.09 -1.68
CA GLU A 59 -8.89 11.38 -2.96
C GLU A 59 -9.55 12.18 -4.06
N THR A 60 -10.72 12.79 -3.80
CA THR A 60 -11.41 13.63 -4.77
C THR A 60 -10.57 14.83 -5.17
N LYS A 61 -9.92 15.50 -4.20
CA LYS A 61 -9.01 16.62 -4.45
C LYS A 61 -7.83 16.18 -5.31
N ILE A 62 -7.23 15.03 -4.99
CA ILE A 62 -6.08 14.47 -5.74
C ILE A 62 -6.50 14.07 -7.15
N ALA A 63 -7.59 13.33 -7.31
CA ALA A 63 -8.09 12.91 -8.60
C ALA A 63 -8.33 14.15 -9.50
N ARG A 64 -9.01 15.18 -8.99
CA ARG A 64 -9.22 16.44 -9.71
C ARG A 64 -7.91 17.12 -10.13
N ALA A 65 -6.98 17.31 -9.19
CA ALA A 65 -5.69 17.95 -9.46
C ALA A 65 -4.87 17.15 -10.49
N MET A 66 -4.88 15.82 -10.37
CA MET A 66 -4.19 14.92 -11.28
C MET A 66 -4.82 14.87 -12.66
N PHE A 67 -6.15 14.83 -12.78
CA PHE A 67 -6.83 14.92 -14.08
C PHE A 67 -6.51 16.23 -14.80
N ARG A 68 -6.47 17.34 -14.07
CA ARG A 68 -6.09 18.64 -14.63
C ARG A 68 -4.65 18.65 -15.13
N LEU A 69 -3.72 18.13 -14.32
CA LEU A 69 -2.31 18.00 -14.69
C LEU A 69 -2.11 17.11 -15.91
N LEU A 70 -2.66 15.91 -15.89
CA LEU A 70 -2.53 14.93 -16.97
C LEU A 70 -3.26 15.42 -18.22
N GLY A 71 -4.42 16.06 -18.09
CA GLY A 71 -5.14 16.67 -19.22
C GLY A 71 -4.31 17.74 -19.92
N TYR A 72 -3.66 18.64 -19.16
CA TYR A 72 -2.74 19.61 -19.73
C TYR A 72 -1.53 18.92 -20.39
N LEU A 73 -0.91 17.97 -19.71
CA LEU A 73 0.29 17.29 -20.21
C LEU A 73 0.01 16.52 -21.51
N PHE A 74 -1.09 15.76 -21.58
CA PHE A 74 -1.46 14.98 -22.76
C PHE A 74 -1.89 15.84 -23.95
N THR A 75 -2.43 17.03 -23.71
CA THR A 75 -2.81 17.96 -24.79
C THR A 75 -1.63 18.78 -25.31
N THR A 76 -0.66 19.08 -24.46
CA THR A 76 0.48 19.94 -24.82
C THR A 76 1.75 19.19 -25.22
N ASP A 77 1.90 17.92 -24.82
CA ASP A 77 3.03 17.07 -25.18
C ASP A 77 2.55 15.79 -25.92
N PRO A 78 2.61 15.78 -27.27
CA PRO A 78 2.24 14.61 -28.06
C PRO A 78 3.07 13.36 -27.71
N SER A 79 4.33 13.53 -27.27
CA SER A 79 5.19 12.40 -26.92
C SER A 79 4.69 11.69 -25.66
N VAL A 80 4.12 12.43 -24.70
CA VAL A 80 3.43 11.87 -23.53
C VAL A 80 2.20 11.09 -23.97
N ALA A 81 1.36 11.70 -24.81
CA ALA A 81 0.15 11.05 -25.31
C ALA A 81 0.45 9.77 -26.12
N THR A 82 1.60 9.68 -26.79
CA THR A 82 2.02 8.44 -27.48
C THR A 82 2.64 7.39 -26.55
N THR A 83 3.15 7.79 -25.39
CA THR A 83 3.89 6.89 -24.48
C THR A 83 3.02 6.35 -23.35
N PHE A 84 2.13 7.16 -22.78
CA PHE A 84 1.32 6.79 -21.63
C PHE A 84 -0.16 6.69 -21.98
N GLU A 85 -0.87 5.87 -21.23
CA GLU A 85 -2.32 5.80 -21.27
C GLU A 85 -2.90 6.95 -20.46
N PHE A 86 -3.88 7.64 -21.02
CA PHE A 86 -4.65 8.61 -20.26
C PHE A 86 -5.55 7.84 -19.29
N PRO A 87 -5.45 8.06 -17.98
CA PRO A 87 -6.39 7.45 -17.04
C PRO A 87 -7.76 8.10 -17.27
N TYR A 88 -8.80 7.31 -17.57
CA TYR A 88 -10.17 7.81 -17.65
C TYR A 88 -10.85 7.89 -16.28
N GLU A 89 -10.30 7.11 -15.34
CA GLU A 89 -10.66 7.10 -13.92
C GLU A 89 -9.37 7.13 -13.12
N LEU A 90 -9.40 7.74 -11.93
CA LEU A 90 -8.31 7.71 -10.97
C LEU A 90 -8.87 7.18 -9.65
N SER A 91 -8.65 5.90 -9.37
CA SER A 91 -9.18 5.23 -8.19
C SER A 91 -8.25 4.14 -7.64
N GLU A 92 -8.48 3.72 -6.40
CA GLU A 92 -7.85 2.47 -5.90
C GLU A 92 -8.38 1.24 -6.67
N ASP A 93 -9.54 1.39 -7.32
CA ASP A 93 -10.28 0.31 -7.96
C ASP A 93 -9.78 -0.10 -9.34
N ASP A 94 -8.98 0.72 -10.00
CA ASP A 94 -8.22 0.32 -11.18
C ASP A 94 -6.70 0.22 -10.90
N GLY A 95 -6.31 0.53 -9.65
CA GLY A 95 -4.93 0.53 -9.17
C GLY A 95 -4.12 1.76 -9.57
N SER A 96 -4.74 2.75 -10.22
CA SER A 96 -4.09 4.01 -10.62
C SER A 96 -3.75 4.89 -9.43
N ILE A 97 -4.53 4.83 -8.34
CA ILE A 97 -4.21 5.47 -7.06
C ILE A 97 -3.94 4.41 -5.99
N GLU A 98 -2.95 4.67 -5.13
CA GLU A 98 -2.74 3.95 -3.89
C GLU A 98 -2.51 4.94 -2.74
N ILE A 99 -3.33 4.83 -1.70
CA ILE A 99 -3.09 5.52 -0.43
C ILE A 99 -1.88 4.86 0.28
N VAL A 100 -0.78 5.61 0.42
CA VAL A 100 0.42 5.17 1.17
C VAL A 100 0.23 5.47 2.66
N THR A 101 -0.03 6.74 2.95
CA THR A 101 -0.34 7.27 4.28
C THR A 101 -1.63 8.10 4.24
N THR A 102 -2.01 8.75 5.34
CA THR A 102 -3.22 9.60 5.36
C THR A 102 -3.11 10.78 4.40
N ASN A 103 -1.88 11.26 4.15
CA ASN A 103 -1.62 12.45 3.35
C ASN A 103 -0.67 12.17 2.17
N GLU A 104 -0.30 10.92 1.92
CA GLU A 104 0.63 10.52 0.85
C GLU A 104 0.01 9.47 -0.05
N TYR A 105 0.06 9.73 -1.35
CA TYR A 105 -0.59 8.95 -2.39
C TYR A 105 0.39 8.63 -3.50
N ASN A 106 0.31 7.42 -4.03
CA ASN A 106 0.99 7.04 -5.27
C ASN A 106 -0.02 7.10 -6.41
N CYS A 107 0.26 7.89 -7.44
CA CYS A 107 -0.48 7.93 -8.69
C CYS A 107 0.34 7.20 -9.77
N ARG A 108 -0.14 6.06 -10.24
CA ARG A 108 0.51 5.28 -11.31
C ARG A 108 0.08 5.81 -12.67
N LEU A 109 1.05 6.17 -13.49
CA LEU A 109 0.81 6.49 -14.89
C LEU A 109 1.29 5.32 -15.75
N PHE A 110 0.36 4.63 -16.40
CA PHE A 110 0.66 3.42 -17.14
C PHE A 110 1.23 3.71 -18.53
N VAL A 111 2.36 3.09 -18.85
CA VAL A 111 2.93 3.11 -20.21
C VAL A 111 2.01 2.31 -21.14
N LYS A 112 1.74 2.84 -22.33
CA LYS A 112 0.95 2.17 -23.37
C LYS A 112 1.55 0.82 -23.70
N ARG A 113 0.69 -0.18 -23.88
CA ARG A 113 1.11 -1.49 -24.38
C ARG A 113 1.64 -1.35 -25.80
N THR A 114 2.71 -2.10 -26.09
CA THR A 114 3.22 -2.28 -27.45
C THR A 114 2.18 -2.98 -28.31
N THR A 115 2.24 -2.78 -29.64
CA THR A 115 1.28 -3.39 -30.58
C THR A 115 1.23 -4.92 -30.43
N HIS A 116 2.38 -5.56 -30.23
CA HIS A 116 2.43 -6.97 -29.87
C HIS A 116 2.49 -7.13 -28.34
N PRO A 117 1.55 -7.86 -27.70
CA PRO A 117 1.46 -7.96 -26.24
C PRO A 117 2.71 -8.58 -25.61
N ASN A 118 3.37 -9.51 -26.31
CA ASN A 118 4.56 -10.22 -25.84
C ASN A 118 5.88 -9.58 -26.29
N SER A 119 5.87 -8.29 -26.68
CA SER A 119 7.07 -7.63 -27.20
C SER A 119 8.18 -7.51 -26.17
N CYS A 120 7.80 -7.35 -24.91
CA CYS A 120 8.73 -7.25 -23.81
C CYS A 120 8.37 -8.26 -22.73
N GLN A 121 9.37 -8.70 -21.99
CA GLN A 121 9.22 -9.64 -20.89
C GLN A 121 9.96 -9.15 -19.66
N ALA A 122 9.37 -9.41 -18.49
CA ALA A 122 10.00 -9.18 -17.20
C ALA A 122 10.84 -10.40 -16.83
N VAL A 123 12.14 -10.19 -16.60
CA VAL A 123 13.08 -11.22 -16.13
C VAL A 123 13.47 -10.90 -14.70
N SER A 124 13.35 -11.87 -13.81
CA SER A 124 13.55 -11.69 -12.37
C SER A 124 14.26 -12.89 -11.74
N GLY A 125 14.65 -12.75 -10.47
CA GLY A 125 15.14 -13.84 -9.65
C GLY A 125 16.64 -14.10 -9.72
N SER A 126 17.10 -15.02 -8.86
CA SER A 126 18.53 -15.28 -8.62
C SER A 126 19.25 -15.87 -9.82
N ARG A 127 18.56 -16.61 -10.70
CA ARG A 127 19.14 -17.13 -11.96
C ARG A 127 19.57 -16.02 -12.90
N ALA A 128 18.89 -14.87 -12.87
CA ALA A 128 19.26 -13.67 -13.61
C ALA A 128 20.25 -12.77 -12.83
N GLY A 129 20.68 -13.19 -11.65
CA GLY A 129 21.54 -12.38 -10.77
C GLY A 129 20.84 -11.16 -10.19
N LEU A 130 19.50 -11.12 -10.15
CA LEU A 130 18.73 -9.94 -9.75
C LEU A 130 18.30 -10.01 -8.28
N PRO A 131 18.25 -8.86 -7.56
CA PRO A 131 17.76 -8.81 -6.20
C PRO A 131 16.27 -9.16 -6.13
N ALA A 132 15.84 -9.72 -5.00
CA ALA A 132 14.44 -10.07 -4.79
C ALA A 132 13.53 -8.83 -4.94
N GLY A 133 12.38 -9.02 -5.59
CA GLY A 133 11.40 -7.97 -5.85
C GLY A 133 11.80 -7.00 -6.96
N HIS A 134 12.84 -7.32 -7.74
CA HIS A 134 13.25 -6.52 -8.88
C HIS A 134 13.27 -7.37 -10.16
N ALA A 135 13.08 -6.70 -11.28
CA ALA A 135 13.11 -7.29 -12.60
C ALA A 135 13.83 -6.39 -13.61
N LEU A 136 14.34 -7.00 -14.67
CA LEU A 136 14.70 -6.31 -15.90
C LEU A 136 13.54 -6.45 -16.88
N TYR A 137 13.22 -5.38 -17.59
CA TYR A 137 12.23 -5.42 -18.67
C TYR A 137 12.96 -5.29 -20.01
N ARG A 138 12.83 -6.32 -20.86
CA ARG A 138 13.60 -6.43 -22.11
C ARG A 138 12.73 -6.93 -23.24
N LEU A 139 13.17 -6.70 -24.47
CA LEU A 139 12.59 -7.33 -25.64
C LEU A 139 12.59 -8.86 -25.50
N ASN A 140 11.52 -9.47 -25.97
CA ASN A 140 11.38 -10.92 -25.97
C ASN A 140 12.26 -11.55 -27.06
N ASP A 141 13.00 -12.60 -26.69
CA ASP A 141 13.94 -13.27 -27.58
C ASP A 141 13.22 -14.06 -28.69
N ALA A 142 11.99 -14.49 -28.41
CA ALA A 142 11.16 -15.27 -29.34
C ALA A 142 10.53 -14.44 -30.46
N MET A 143 10.67 -13.10 -30.44
CA MET A 143 10.12 -12.22 -31.46
C MET A 143 10.82 -12.38 -32.81
N THR A 144 10.05 -12.21 -33.88
CA THR A 144 10.58 -12.04 -35.23
C THR A 144 11.36 -10.72 -35.37
N GLY A 145 12.14 -10.59 -36.44
CA GLY A 145 12.92 -9.37 -36.70
C GLY A 145 12.04 -8.12 -36.87
N GLU A 146 10.88 -8.27 -37.52
CA GLU A 146 9.93 -7.17 -37.78
C GLU A 146 9.26 -6.71 -36.48
N GLU A 147 8.73 -7.65 -35.69
CA GLU A 147 8.13 -7.34 -34.39
C GLU A 147 9.14 -6.65 -33.47
N ARG A 148 10.39 -7.14 -33.47
CA ARG A 148 11.46 -6.56 -32.64
C ARG A 148 11.78 -5.13 -33.08
N ALA A 149 11.81 -4.85 -34.38
CA ALA A 149 12.02 -3.50 -34.90
C ALA A 149 10.88 -2.56 -34.53
N LEU A 150 9.63 -3.03 -34.60
CA LEU A 150 8.45 -2.28 -34.20
C LEU A 150 8.47 -1.94 -32.70
N ALA A 151 8.68 -2.93 -31.83
CA ALA A 151 8.76 -2.72 -30.39
C ALA A 151 9.89 -1.76 -29.98
N ARG A 152 11.05 -1.84 -30.67
CA ARG A 152 12.14 -0.86 -30.48
C ARG A 152 11.71 0.55 -30.83
N ARG A 153 10.92 0.73 -31.89
CA ARG A 153 10.39 2.04 -32.30
C ARG A 153 9.40 2.59 -31.28
N GLU A 154 8.49 1.75 -30.79
CA GLU A 154 7.48 2.12 -29.79
C GLU A 154 8.10 2.49 -28.44
N CYS A 155 9.19 1.83 -28.04
CA CYS A 155 9.90 2.10 -26.80
C CYS A 155 11.13 3.01 -26.96
N ALA A 156 11.34 3.64 -28.13
CA ALA A 156 12.60 4.29 -28.47
C ALA A 156 13.06 5.36 -27.46
N LEU A 157 12.12 6.07 -26.83
CA LEU A 157 12.40 7.13 -25.85
C LEU A 157 13.02 6.58 -24.55
N PHE A 158 12.73 5.34 -24.19
CA PHE A 158 13.10 4.76 -22.90
C PHE A 158 13.77 3.39 -22.99
N MET A 159 14.04 2.90 -24.20
CA MET A 159 14.83 1.69 -24.43
C MET A 159 16.32 2.03 -24.56
N ASP A 160 17.20 1.13 -24.13
CA ASP A 160 18.63 1.24 -24.35
C ASP A 160 19.13 0.43 -25.55
N THR A 161 20.41 0.57 -25.84
CA THR A 161 21.06 -0.07 -27.00
C THR A 161 21.04 -1.60 -26.93
N ASP A 162 20.93 -2.15 -25.72
CA ASP A 162 20.95 -3.58 -25.48
C ASP A 162 19.53 -4.18 -25.52
N GLY A 163 18.50 -3.35 -25.76
CA GLY A 163 17.10 -3.79 -25.84
C GLY A 163 16.39 -3.89 -24.49
N PHE A 164 16.91 -3.23 -23.45
CA PHE A 164 16.22 -3.10 -22.16
C PHE A 164 15.42 -1.80 -22.11
N VAL A 165 14.21 -1.89 -21.58
CA VAL A 165 13.40 -0.74 -21.20
C VAL A 165 13.95 -0.20 -19.88
N SER A 166 14.57 0.97 -19.96
CA SER A 166 15.26 1.63 -18.84
C SER A 166 14.29 2.54 -18.07
N PRO A 167 14.03 2.23 -16.78
CA PRO A 167 13.27 3.10 -15.89
C PRO A 167 13.90 4.50 -15.76
N ALA A 168 15.23 4.58 -15.73
CA ALA A 168 15.96 5.86 -15.61
C ALA A 168 15.77 6.77 -16.82
N LYS A 169 15.79 6.20 -18.04
CA LYS A 169 15.51 6.98 -19.26
C LYS A 169 14.07 7.47 -19.29
N LEU A 170 13.11 6.60 -18.94
CA LEU A 170 11.70 6.97 -18.86
C LEU A 170 11.50 8.11 -17.86
N TYR A 171 12.11 8.01 -16.68
CA TYR A 171 12.02 9.03 -15.63
C TYR A 171 12.50 10.40 -16.08
N LEU A 172 13.70 10.50 -16.64
CA LEU A 172 14.31 11.81 -16.94
C LEU A 172 13.44 12.63 -17.90
N TRP A 173 12.93 11.97 -18.94
CA TRP A 173 12.01 12.58 -19.88
C TRP A 173 10.66 12.91 -19.21
N PHE A 174 10.08 11.96 -18.47
CA PHE A 174 8.81 12.13 -17.78
C PHE A 174 8.80 13.26 -16.74
N ALA A 175 9.82 13.31 -15.87
CA ALA A 175 9.94 14.28 -14.80
C ALA A 175 10.07 15.72 -15.33
N THR A 176 10.76 15.89 -16.45
CA THR A 176 10.85 17.18 -17.14
C THR A 176 9.48 17.63 -17.65
N GLY A 177 8.70 16.72 -18.26
CA GLY A 177 7.36 17.01 -18.75
C GLY A 177 6.41 17.43 -17.64
N ILE A 178 6.35 16.65 -16.55
CA ILE A 178 5.50 16.97 -15.39
C ILE A 178 5.88 18.30 -14.76
N SER A 179 7.17 18.55 -14.53
CA SER A 179 7.62 19.79 -13.87
C SER A 179 7.22 21.03 -14.69
N ARG A 180 7.33 20.97 -16.02
CA ARG A 180 6.88 22.04 -16.92
C ARG A 180 5.36 22.22 -16.89
N ALA A 181 4.61 21.13 -16.91
CA ALA A 181 3.15 21.16 -16.86
C ALA A 181 2.65 21.80 -15.55
N VAL A 182 3.23 21.41 -14.41
CA VAL A 182 2.90 22.01 -13.12
C VAL A 182 3.25 23.49 -13.09
N ALA A 183 4.44 23.90 -13.53
CA ALA A 183 4.82 25.32 -13.59
C ALA A 183 3.82 26.15 -14.42
N LYS A 184 3.36 25.60 -15.54
CA LYS A 184 2.34 26.27 -16.38
C LYS A 184 0.97 26.34 -15.72
N LEU A 185 0.58 25.32 -14.95
CA LEU A 185 -0.66 25.35 -14.18
C LEU A 185 -0.60 26.34 -13.02
N ILE A 186 0.55 26.47 -12.35
CA ILE A 186 0.81 27.50 -11.34
C ILE A 186 0.65 28.89 -11.96
N GLU A 187 1.32 29.16 -13.08
CA GLU A 187 1.20 30.43 -13.81
C GLU A 187 -0.25 30.73 -14.20
N TRP A 188 -0.97 29.72 -14.72
CA TRP A 188 -2.36 29.89 -15.14
C TRP A 188 -3.31 30.18 -13.97
N ASP A 189 -3.13 29.50 -12.84
CA ASP A 189 -3.92 29.75 -11.62
C ASP A 189 -3.63 31.15 -11.06
N ALA A 190 -2.36 31.57 -11.04
CA ALA A 190 -1.98 32.92 -10.62
C ALA A 190 -2.61 34.00 -11.52
N GLU A 191 -2.61 33.80 -12.84
CA GLU A 191 -3.21 34.76 -13.78
C GLU A 191 -4.72 34.85 -13.65
N LYS A 192 -5.43 33.73 -13.54
CA LYS A 192 -6.89 33.71 -13.38
C LYS A 192 -7.32 34.29 -12.03
N TYR A 193 -6.53 34.08 -10.98
CA TYR A 193 -6.81 34.60 -9.64
C TYR A 193 -6.51 36.10 -9.52
N CYS A 194 -5.40 36.57 -10.07
CA CYS A 194 -5.03 38.00 -10.01
C CYS A 194 -5.85 38.88 -10.97
N LYS A 195 -6.44 38.30 -12.03
CA LYS A 195 -7.27 39.02 -13.01
C LYS A 195 -8.77 38.92 -12.72
N ALA A 196 -9.21 38.26 -11.65
CA ALA A 196 -10.59 38.36 -11.18
C ALA A 196 -10.72 39.71 -10.45
N PRO A 197 -11.18 40.79 -11.10
CA PRO A 197 -11.35 42.07 -10.44
C PRO A 197 -12.57 41.96 -9.51
N ASP A 198 -12.73 42.93 -8.62
CA ASP A 198 -13.89 43.16 -7.75
C ASP A 198 -15.25 43.35 -8.49
N ASP A 199 -15.42 42.77 -9.68
CA ASP A 199 -16.68 42.77 -10.40
C ASP A 199 -17.58 41.65 -9.87
N ASN A 200 -18.76 42.07 -9.41
CA ASN A 200 -19.91 41.30 -8.93
C ASN A 200 -20.48 40.27 -9.93
N ASN A 201 -19.69 39.73 -10.85
CA ASN A 201 -20.08 38.55 -11.59
C ASN A 201 -19.87 37.33 -10.71
N GLU A 202 -20.97 36.61 -10.50
CA GLU A 202 -21.08 35.26 -9.96
C GLU A 202 -20.20 34.31 -10.79
N MET A 203 -18.88 34.41 -10.63
CA MET A 203 -18.00 33.33 -11.00
C MET A 203 -18.34 32.23 -10.02
N ASP A 204 -19.01 31.20 -10.55
CA ASP A 204 -19.56 30.07 -9.82
C ASP A 204 -18.56 29.63 -8.75
N GLN A 205 -18.98 29.51 -7.48
CA GLN A 205 -18.05 29.16 -6.39
C GLN A 205 -17.30 27.86 -6.72
N ALA A 206 -17.92 26.97 -7.50
CA ALA A 206 -17.30 25.77 -8.05
C ALA A 206 -16.04 26.05 -8.90
N ASP A 207 -16.06 27.08 -9.77
CA ASP A 207 -14.93 27.45 -10.63
C ASP A 207 -13.80 28.13 -9.84
N ARG A 208 -14.12 28.91 -8.79
CA ARG A 208 -13.10 29.48 -7.89
C ARG A 208 -12.32 28.40 -7.13
N HIS A 209 -13.01 27.36 -6.65
CA HIS A 209 -12.36 26.22 -6.00
C HIS A 209 -11.53 25.35 -6.96
N LEU A 210 -11.87 25.32 -8.26
CA LEU A 210 -11.14 24.58 -9.29
C LEU A 210 -9.75 25.20 -9.61
N HIS A 211 -9.62 26.51 -9.42
CA HIS A 211 -8.44 27.32 -9.81
C HIS A 211 -7.46 27.62 -8.67
N ARG A 212 -7.57 26.93 -7.53
CA ARG A 212 -6.66 27.11 -6.39
C ARG A 212 -5.73 25.91 -6.17
N ASP A 213 -5.99 24.77 -6.80
CA ASP A 213 -5.28 23.53 -6.51
C ASP A 213 -3.76 23.66 -6.74
N PHE A 214 -3.31 24.40 -7.76
CA PHE A 214 -1.89 24.53 -8.06
C PHE A 214 -1.24 25.83 -7.56
N ALA A 215 -1.99 26.82 -7.07
CA ALA A 215 -1.44 28.13 -6.72
C ALA A 215 -0.24 28.05 -5.74
N ASP A 216 -0.32 27.15 -4.75
CA ASP A 216 0.73 26.90 -3.76
C ASP A 216 1.37 25.51 -3.89
N ALA A 217 1.19 24.83 -5.03
CA ALA A 217 1.76 23.51 -5.24
C ALA A 217 3.27 23.57 -5.42
N CYS A 218 3.98 22.60 -4.85
CA CYS A 218 5.43 22.43 -5.01
C CYS A 218 5.74 21.12 -5.74
N VAL A 219 6.71 21.13 -6.65
CA VAL A 219 7.19 19.92 -7.34
C VAL A 219 8.61 19.62 -6.94
N ASP A 220 8.83 18.39 -6.47
CA ASP A 220 10.16 17.82 -6.24
C ASP A 220 10.38 16.66 -7.23
N ALA A 221 11.24 16.92 -8.22
CA ALA A 221 11.63 15.93 -9.22
C ALA A 221 12.94 15.24 -8.81
N GLN A 222 12.85 14.31 -7.87
CA GLN A 222 13.98 13.48 -7.44
C GLN A 222 13.81 12.03 -7.90
N PHE A 223 14.75 11.55 -8.71
CA PHE A 223 14.75 10.15 -9.16
C PHE A 223 14.62 9.24 -7.94
N PRO A 224 13.55 8.42 -7.88
CA PRO A 224 12.81 7.79 -8.98
C PRO A 224 11.37 8.32 -9.19
N VAL A 225 10.91 9.32 -8.44
CA VAL A 225 9.51 9.78 -8.45
C VAL A 225 9.41 11.27 -8.75
N VAL A 226 8.24 11.70 -9.21
CA VAL A 226 7.89 13.12 -9.27
C VAL A 226 6.87 13.36 -8.19
N THR A 227 7.27 14.11 -7.16
CA THR A 227 6.41 14.37 -6.01
C THR A 227 5.81 15.75 -6.15
N ILE A 228 4.48 15.84 -6.04
CA ILE A 228 3.73 17.09 -6.00
C ILE A 228 3.14 17.24 -4.61
N THR A 229 3.33 18.39 -3.99
CA THR A 229 2.77 18.71 -2.68
C THR A 229 1.75 19.82 -2.80
N PHE A 230 0.53 19.56 -2.34
CA PHE A 230 -0.61 20.47 -2.34
C PHE A 230 -0.92 20.93 -0.90
N PRO A 231 -1.38 22.18 -0.70
CA PRO A 231 -1.94 22.60 0.58
C PRO A 231 -3.28 21.90 0.85
N LEU A 232 -3.51 21.46 2.09
CA LEU A 232 -4.84 21.08 2.56
C LEU A 232 -5.54 22.36 3.04
N ASP A 233 -6.76 22.64 2.56
CA ASP A 233 -7.48 23.86 2.95
C ASP A 233 -7.91 23.78 4.42
N GLU A 234 -7.64 24.83 5.19
CA GLU A 234 -7.94 24.92 6.64
C GLU A 234 -9.43 24.77 6.96
N SER A 235 -10.33 25.06 6.01
CA SER A 235 -11.78 24.89 6.18
C SER A 235 -12.24 23.42 6.28
N SER A 236 -11.33 22.47 6.07
CA SER A 236 -11.57 21.03 6.22
C SER A 236 -11.10 20.47 7.57
N ALA A 237 -10.43 21.27 8.40
CA ALA A 237 -10.24 20.96 9.80
C ALA A 237 -11.63 21.02 10.48
N THR A 238 -12.26 19.86 10.56
CA THR A 238 -13.57 19.65 11.16
C THR A 238 -13.64 20.34 12.54
N GLU A 239 -14.73 21.06 12.78
CA GLU A 239 -15.12 21.71 14.06
C GLU A 239 -15.22 20.74 15.27
N HIS A 240 -14.71 19.52 15.14
CA HIS A 240 -14.72 18.48 16.17
C HIS A 240 -13.40 18.39 16.96
N SER A 241 -12.47 19.32 16.74
CA SER A 241 -11.19 19.38 17.47
C SER A 241 -11.18 20.42 18.60
N GLU A 242 -12.22 20.50 19.42
CA GLU A 242 -12.21 21.39 20.60
C GLU A 242 -11.45 20.82 21.82
N THR A 243 -10.78 19.66 21.74
CA THR A 243 -10.15 19.04 22.93
C THR A 243 -8.71 18.58 22.80
N TRP A 244 -8.01 18.84 21.69
CA TRP A 244 -6.60 18.48 21.57
C TRP A 244 -5.76 19.67 21.13
N SER A 245 -5.18 20.33 22.14
CA SER A 245 -3.96 21.14 22.14
C SER A 245 -3.81 22.23 21.07
N GLU A 246 -3.77 23.48 21.53
CA GLU A 246 -3.19 24.65 20.83
C GLU A 246 -1.68 24.50 20.61
N VAL A 247 -1.28 23.48 19.86
CA VAL A 247 0.01 23.46 19.16
C VAL A 247 -0.35 23.82 17.73
N THR A 248 0.16 24.93 17.22
CA THR A 248 0.07 25.29 15.81
C THR A 248 0.71 24.17 15.00
N ASP A 249 -0.08 23.18 14.62
CA ASP A 249 0.34 22.12 13.72
C ASP A 249 0.77 22.76 12.40
N PRO A 250 1.88 22.28 11.80
CA PRO A 250 2.28 22.76 10.48
C PRO A 250 1.11 22.56 9.50
N PRO A 251 0.95 23.46 8.51
CA PRO A 251 -0.14 23.36 7.54
C PRO A 251 -0.13 21.97 6.93
N GLN A 252 -1.27 21.28 7.02
CA GLN A 252 -1.39 19.92 6.49
C GLN A 252 -1.17 19.98 4.98
N ARG A 253 -0.34 19.07 4.46
CA ARG A 253 0.02 18.99 3.04
C ARG A 253 -0.32 17.63 2.50
N LEU A 254 -0.96 17.59 1.34
CA LEU A 254 -1.15 16.36 0.57
C LEU A 254 0.04 16.17 -0.35
N THR A 255 0.57 14.95 -0.39
CA THR A 255 1.72 14.58 -1.21
C THR A 255 1.29 13.51 -2.19
N VAL A 256 1.56 13.75 -3.48
CA VAL A 256 1.25 12.81 -4.56
C VAL A 256 2.54 12.46 -5.29
N ASN A 257 2.92 11.19 -5.24
CA ASN A 257 4.03 10.64 -5.99
C ASN A 257 3.53 10.09 -7.32
N ILE A 258 3.97 10.66 -8.44
CA ILE A 258 3.59 10.17 -9.76
C ILE A 258 4.64 9.17 -10.24
N ILE A 259 4.21 7.93 -10.48
CA ILE A 259 5.06 6.77 -10.73
C ILE A 259 4.79 6.22 -12.13
N PRO A 260 5.73 6.37 -13.08
CA PRO A 260 5.70 5.64 -14.34
C PRO A 260 5.64 4.13 -14.09
N THR A 261 4.65 3.47 -14.66
CA THR A 261 4.35 2.07 -14.37
C THR A 261 4.13 1.28 -15.66
N ILE A 262 4.68 0.07 -15.74
CA ILE A 262 4.38 -0.87 -16.83
C ILE A 262 3.50 -2.00 -16.28
N ARG A 263 2.44 -2.34 -17.01
CA ARG A 263 1.63 -3.53 -16.71
C ARG A 263 2.41 -4.78 -17.10
N GLY A 264 2.79 -5.58 -16.11
CA GLY A 264 3.37 -6.90 -16.35
C GLY A 264 2.30 -7.86 -16.89
N GLN A 265 2.70 -8.78 -17.76
CA GLN A 265 1.84 -9.87 -18.25
C GLN A 265 2.37 -11.19 -17.70
N GLY A 266 1.48 -11.96 -17.07
CA GLY A 266 1.84 -13.23 -16.47
C GLY A 266 2.93 -13.13 -15.40
N TRP A 267 3.48 -14.29 -15.04
CA TRP A 267 4.56 -14.34 -14.04
C TRP A 267 5.85 -13.78 -14.65
N PRO A 268 6.55 -12.86 -13.94
CA PRO A 268 7.92 -12.53 -14.30
C PRO A 268 8.76 -13.82 -14.40
N THR A 269 9.55 -13.94 -15.46
CA THR A 269 10.39 -15.13 -15.66
C THR A 269 11.28 -15.32 -14.43
N GLY A 270 11.27 -16.52 -13.85
CA GLY A 270 12.03 -16.84 -12.64
C GLY A 270 11.29 -16.61 -11.31
N THR A 271 10.03 -16.16 -11.36
CA THR A 271 9.12 -16.13 -10.22
C THR A 271 8.01 -17.16 -10.37
N GLN A 272 7.49 -17.61 -9.24
CA GLN A 272 6.35 -18.51 -9.14
C GLN A 272 5.66 -18.25 -7.81
N LEU A 273 4.39 -18.59 -7.69
CA LEU A 273 3.69 -18.56 -6.42
C LEU A 273 4.36 -19.51 -5.40
N GLN A 274 4.81 -19.00 -4.25
CA GLN A 274 5.59 -19.80 -3.29
C GLN A 274 4.78 -20.37 -2.11
N HIS A 275 3.46 -20.53 -2.20
CA HIS A 275 2.65 -20.80 -1.01
C HIS A 275 1.52 -21.82 -1.13
N ALA A 276 1.36 -22.61 -0.07
CA ALA A 276 0.09 -23.25 0.28
C ALA A 276 -0.55 -22.50 1.45
N PHE A 277 -1.87 -22.29 1.40
CA PHE A 277 -2.67 -21.91 2.58
C PHE A 277 -2.75 -23.08 3.58
N PRO A 278 -3.09 -22.84 4.86
CA PRO A 278 -3.31 -23.91 5.83
C PRO A 278 -4.35 -24.89 5.33
N ARG A 279 -4.07 -26.19 5.48
CA ARG A 279 -4.94 -27.27 5.00
C ARG A 279 -6.18 -27.53 5.87
N ARG A 280 -6.53 -26.64 6.82
CA ARG A 280 -7.68 -26.84 7.71
C ARG A 280 -8.90 -26.03 7.26
N PRO A 281 -10.10 -26.65 7.15
CA PRO A 281 -11.36 -25.95 6.90
C PRO A 281 -11.69 -24.91 8.00
N PRO A 282 -12.49 -23.87 7.70
CA PRO A 282 -13.16 -23.63 6.42
C PRO A 282 -12.26 -23.00 5.34
N TYR A 283 -10.96 -22.83 5.58
CA TYR A 283 -10.10 -21.96 4.76
C TYR A 283 -9.00 -22.67 3.96
N CYS A 284 -9.03 -24.00 3.90
CA CYS A 284 -8.14 -24.75 3.02
C CYS A 284 -8.61 -24.78 1.57
N TRP A 285 -9.92 -24.81 1.33
CA TRP A 285 -10.48 -24.87 -0.02
C TRP A 285 -10.57 -23.47 -0.62
N ARG A 286 -11.03 -22.47 0.14
CA ARG A 286 -11.14 -21.07 -0.32
C ARG A 286 -9.77 -20.49 -0.64
N GLY A 287 -8.82 -20.59 0.27
CA GLY A 287 -7.44 -20.13 0.02
C GLY A 287 -6.81 -20.85 -1.17
N LYS A 288 -7.00 -22.17 -1.29
CA LYS A 288 -6.53 -22.95 -2.45
C LYS A 288 -7.18 -22.47 -3.75
N ALA A 289 -8.50 -22.31 -3.79
CA ALA A 289 -9.22 -21.82 -4.96
C ALA A 289 -8.78 -20.40 -5.35
N CYS A 290 -8.52 -19.51 -4.39
CA CYS A 290 -7.98 -18.18 -4.65
C CYS A 290 -6.59 -18.26 -5.30
N LEU A 291 -5.71 -19.14 -4.81
CA LEU A 291 -4.39 -19.33 -5.41
C LEU A 291 -4.45 -19.98 -6.79
N GLU A 292 -5.36 -20.94 -6.99
CA GLU A 292 -5.59 -21.57 -8.30
C GLU A 292 -6.16 -20.57 -9.30
N GLN A 293 -7.09 -19.72 -8.88
CA GLN A 293 -7.61 -18.63 -9.70
C GLN A 293 -6.51 -17.60 -10.03
N LEU A 294 -5.69 -17.25 -9.03
CA LEU A 294 -4.58 -16.34 -9.24
C LEU A 294 -3.59 -16.93 -10.25
N GLN A 295 -3.21 -18.20 -10.07
CA GLN A 295 -2.32 -18.91 -10.98
C GLN A 295 -2.90 -18.98 -12.39
N ALA A 296 -4.18 -19.33 -12.54
CA ALA A 296 -4.85 -19.38 -13.84
C ALA A 296 -4.80 -18.03 -14.56
N ARG A 297 -5.10 -16.92 -13.87
CA ARG A 297 -5.00 -15.58 -14.45
C ARG A 297 -3.58 -15.19 -14.86
N PHE A 298 -2.58 -15.60 -14.07
CA PHE A 298 -1.18 -15.44 -14.46
C PHE A 298 -0.83 -16.27 -15.71
N ASP A 299 -1.33 -17.50 -15.80
CA ASP A 299 -1.09 -18.39 -16.95
C ASP A 299 -1.82 -17.89 -18.22
N ASP A 300 -2.98 -17.25 -18.06
CA ASP A 300 -3.75 -16.58 -19.12
C ASP A 300 -3.11 -15.26 -19.57
N GLY A 301 -2.01 -14.83 -18.94
CA GLY A 301 -1.28 -13.61 -19.29
C GLY A 301 -1.95 -12.31 -18.82
N GLU A 302 -2.89 -12.38 -17.88
CA GLU A 302 -3.51 -11.18 -17.29
C GLU A 302 -2.48 -10.29 -16.57
N THR A 303 -2.82 -9.02 -16.40
CA THR A 303 -2.00 -8.08 -15.62
C THR A 303 -2.19 -8.32 -14.13
N MET A 304 -1.34 -9.19 -13.59
CA MET A 304 -1.34 -9.54 -12.16
C MET A 304 -0.14 -8.97 -11.40
N CYS A 305 0.77 -8.27 -12.09
CA CYS A 305 1.86 -7.51 -11.50
C CYS A 305 2.13 -6.22 -12.29
N TYR A 306 2.75 -5.27 -11.61
CA TYR A 306 3.26 -4.03 -12.15
C TYR A 306 4.77 -3.98 -12.03
N LEU A 307 5.39 -3.28 -12.98
CA LEU A 307 6.78 -2.87 -12.93
C LEU A 307 6.78 -1.38 -12.63
N GLU A 308 7.18 -1.04 -11.42
CA GLU A 308 7.18 0.32 -10.91
C GLU A 308 8.60 0.87 -10.82
N LEU A 309 8.68 2.18 -11.00
CA LEU A 309 9.91 2.93 -10.89
C LEU A 309 10.16 3.32 -9.42
N HIS A 310 10.99 2.54 -8.72
CA HIS A 310 11.43 2.84 -7.35
C HIS A 310 12.94 2.88 -7.22
N ARG A 311 13.43 3.57 -6.18
CA ARG A 311 14.86 3.71 -5.93
C ARG A 311 15.34 2.40 -5.37
N THR A 312 16.15 1.69 -6.14
CA THR A 312 16.83 0.53 -5.57
C THR A 312 17.88 1.05 -4.57
N PRO A 313 17.83 0.66 -3.28
CA PRO A 313 18.84 1.07 -2.33
C PRO A 313 20.22 0.62 -2.79
N ALA A 314 21.22 1.49 -2.71
CA ALA A 314 22.58 1.21 -3.21
C ALA A 314 23.17 -0.10 -2.64
N TRP A 315 22.80 -0.48 -1.41
CA TRP A 315 23.26 -1.74 -0.80
C TRP A 315 22.69 -2.99 -1.48
N LYS A 316 21.52 -2.93 -2.12
CA LYS A 316 20.94 -4.04 -2.90
C LYS A 316 21.61 -4.23 -4.25
N THR A 317 22.36 -3.24 -4.71
CA THR A 317 23.00 -3.24 -6.04
C THR A 317 24.51 -3.30 -6.01
N ARG A 318 25.15 -3.23 -4.83
CA ARG A 318 26.63 -3.29 -4.67
C ARG A 318 27.31 -4.49 -5.33
N SER A 319 26.60 -5.59 -5.56
CA SER A 319 27.11 -6.79 -6.24
C SER A 319 26.78 -6.84 -7.74
N LEU A 320 26.04 -5.87 -8.26
CA LEU A 320 25.64 -5.79 -9.66
C LEU A 320 26.60 -4.89 -10.42
N LEU A 321 26.76 -5.15 -11.72
CA LEU A 321 27.50 -4.24 -12.60
C LEU A 321 26.80 -2.86 -12.58
N PRO A 322 27.53 -1.74 -12.46
CA PRO A 322 26.95 -0.40 -12.26
C PRO A 322 25.95 0.06 -13.35
N ARG A 323 25.90 -0.61 -14.50
CA ARG A 323 24.92 -0.35 -15.58
C ARG A 323 23.55 -1.00 -15.34
N ILE A 324 23.46 -2.01 -14.47
CA ILE A 324 22.21 -2.76 -14.22
C ILE A 324 21.24 -1.91 -13.39
N ASP A 325 21.74 -1.09 -12.47
CA ASP A 325 20.93 -0.29 -11.53
C ASP A 325 19.95 0.64 -12.24
N MET A 326 20.36 1.19 -13.39
CA MET A 326 19.52 2.07 -14.22
C MET A 326 18.46 1.33 -15.06
N ARG A 327 18.46 -0.01 -15.03
CA ARG A 327 17.55 -0.91 -15.75
C ARG A 327 16.56 -1.62 -14.82
N LEU A 328 16.73 -1.51 -13.51
CA LEU A 328 15.93 -2.26 -12.54
C LEU A 328 14.55 -1.63 -12.35
N TRP A 329 13.53 -2.45 -12.61
CA TRP A 329 12.16 -2.21 -12.22
C TRP A 329 11.89 -2.88 -10.87
N THR A 330 11.05 -2.27 -10.05
CA THR A 330 10.54 -2.90 -8.83
C THR A 330 9.23 -3.61 -9.15
N LEU A 331 9.10 -4.85 -8.71
CA LEU A 331 7.89 -5.63 -8.87
C LEU A 331 6.87 -5.22 -7.80
N SER A 332 5.68 -4.86 -8.25
CA SER A 332 4.51 -4.61 -7.42
C SER A 332 3.43 -5.62 -7.78
N PHE A 333 2.83 -6.26 -6.78
CA PHE A 333 1.79 -7.28 -6.98
C PHE A 333 0.42 -6.77 -6.56
N LEU A 334 0.22 -5.46 -6.58
CA LEU A 334 -1.03 -4.83 -6.15
C LEU A 334 -2.29 -5.47 -6.77
N PRO A 335 -2.36 -5.79 -8.09
CA PRO A 335 -3.53 -6.45 -8.66
C PRO A 335 -3.78 -7.85 -8.10
N ALA A 336 -2.72 -8.64 -7.96
CA ALA A 336 -2.79 -9.98 -7.40
C ALA A 336 -3.17 -9.96 -5.91
N GLU A 337 -2.60 -9.03 -5.13
CA GLU A 337 -2.95 -8.84 -3.72
C GLU A 337 -4.40 -8.39 -3.54
N ARG A 338 -4.91 -7.53 -4.44
CA ARG A 338 -6.31 -7.10 -4.42
C ARG A 338 -7.27 -8.22 -4.79
N LEU A 339 -6.96 -9.01 -5.82
CA LEU A 339 -7.74 -10.21 -6.12
C LEU A 339 -7.76 -11.15 -4.91
N LEU A 340 -6.60 -11.40 -4.28
CA LEU A 340 -6.53 -12.20 -3.07
C LEU A 340 -7.39 -11.62 -1.94
N TRP A 341 -7.36 -10.30 -1.74
CA TRP A 341 -8.17 -9.63 -0.73
C TRP A 341 -9.66 -9.88 -0.96
N ILE A 342 -10.16 -9.57 -2.16
CA ILE A 342 -11.57 -9.75 -2.54
C ILE A 342 -11.95 -11.22 -2.39
N SER A 343 -11.19 -12.14 -2.98
CA SER A 343 -11.53 -13.56 -2.96
C SER A 343 -11.47 -14.17 -1.57
N LEU A 344 -10.57 -13.73 -0.68
CA LEU A 344 -10.45 -14.24 0.69
C LEU A 344 -11.45 -13.62 1.67
N PHE A 345 -11.89 -12.40 1.44
CA PHE A 345 -12.70 -11.63 2.39
C PHE A 345 -14.08 -11.19 1.86
N ASP A 346 -14.49 -11.67 0.69
CA ASP A 346 -15.85 -11.52 0.16
C ASP A 346 -16.93 -11.66 1.27
N PRO A 347 -17.72 -10.60 1.51
CA PRO A 347 -18.77 -10.55 2.53
C PRO A 347 -19.87 -11.60 2.32
N GLU A 348 -20.18 -11.95 1.07
CA GLU A 348 -21.25 -12.91 0.75
C GLU A 348 -20.91 -14.33 1.23
N LEU A 349 -19.62 -14.60 1.41
CA LEU A 349 -19.10 -15.90 1.82
C LEU A 349 -19.01 -16.08 3.35
N ARG A 350 -19.66 -15.20 4.14
CA ARG A 350 -19.82 -15.28 5.61
C ARG A 350 -18.51 -15.52 6.36
N SER A 351 -17.56 -14.59 6.27
CA SER A 351 -16.41 -14.57 7.20
C SER A 351 -16.91 -14.42 8.65
N THR A 352 -16.13 -14.91 9.61
CA THR A 352 -16.46 -14.79 11.05
C THR A 352 -16.33 -13.36 11.58
N PHE A 353 -15.71 -12.47 10.82
CA PHE A 353 -15.53 -11.05 11.13
C PHE A 353 -15.30 -10.27 9.82
N ASP A 354 -15.66 -8.99 9.83
CA ASP A 354 -15.46 -8.06 8.73
C ASP A 354 -14.00 -7.55 8.72
N VAL A 355 -13.26 -7.85 7.64
CA VAL A 355 -11.85 -7.45 7.52
C VAL A 355 -11.69 -5.96 7.27
N ASP A 356 -12.68 -5.31 6.65
CA ASP A 356 -12.62 -3.89 6.34
C ASP A 356 -12.78 -3.08 7.63
N LYS A 357 -13.60 -3.58 8.58
CA LYS A 357 -13.62 -3.07 9.97
C LYS A 357 -12.25 -3.19 10.64
N VAL A 358 -11.54 -4.31 10.49
CA VAL A 358 -10.17 -4.47 11.03
C VAL A 358 -9.22 -3.44 10.42
N LEU A 359 -9.27 -3.25 9.10
CA LEU A 359 -8.42 -2.28 8.40
C LEU A 359 -8.70 -0.85 8.86
N ASN A 360 -9.98 -0.49 9.05
CA ASN A 360 -10.38 0.83 9.53
C ASN A 360 -9.90 1.10 10.98
N ILE A 361 -10.01 0.10 11.86
CA ILE A 361 -9.46 0.20 13.23
C ILE A 361 -7.95 0.40 13.20
N LEU A 362 -7.23 -0.32 12.34
CA LEU A 362 -5.78 -0.17 12.22
C LEU A 362 -5.38 1.18 11.63
N ARG A 363 -6.16 1.72 10.67
CA ARG A 363 -5.99 3.08 10.15
C ARG A 363 -6.19 4.14 11.25
N MET A 364 -7.23 3.99 12.07
CA MET A 364 -7.47 4.84 13.24
C MET A 364 -6.29 4.87 14.19
N LEU A 365 -5.83 3.69 14.61
CA LEU A 365 -4.70 3.58 15.52
C LEU A 365 -3.41 4.13 14.89
N ARG A 366 -3.19 3.86 13.59
CA ARG A 366 -2.04 4.40 12.85
C ARG A 366 -2.03 5.94 12.89
N ARG A 367 -3.17 6.58 12.64
CA ARG A 367 -3.32 8.04 12.69
C ARG A 367 -3.12 8.58 14.11
N ALA A 368 -3.80 7.99 15.10
CA ALA A 368 -3.77 8.45 16.48
C ALA A 368 -2.37 8.36 17.13
N HIS A 369 -1.54 7.41 16.71
CA HIS A 369 -0.19 7.21 17.23
C HIS A 369 0.94 7.59 16.25
N ALA A 370 0.59 8.24 15.13
CA ALA A 370 1.54 8.64 14.08
C ALA A 370 2.48 7.50 13.64
N TRP A 371 1.93 6.30 13.39
CA TRP A 371 2.68 5.13 12.93
C TRP A 371 2.93 5.15 11.42
N GLU A 372 3.40 6.27 10.87
CA GLU A 372 3.52 6.48 9.41
C GLU A 372 4.45 5.47 8.71
N ALA A 373 5.44 4.92 9.42
CA ALA A 373 6.30 3.86 8.88
C ALA A 373 5.57 2.52 8.66
N LEU A 374 4.36 2.34 9.21
CA LEU A 374 3.45 1.25 8.87
C LEU A 374 2.60 1.66 7.66
N THR A 375 3.17 1.51 6.47
CA THR A 375 2.46 1.76 5.21
C THR A 375 1.24 0.85 5.08
N LYS A 376 0.28 1.25 4.23
CA LYS A 376 -0.90 0.42 3.89
C LYS A 376 -0.48 -1.01 3.49
N HIS A 377 0.56 -1.14 2.66
CA HIS A 377 1.08 -2.44 2.20
C HIS A 377 1.60 -3.32 3.34
N VAL A 378 2.30 -2.74 4.33
CA VAL A 378 2.75 -3.48 5.52
C VAL A 378 1.56 -3.98 6.33
N ILE A 379 0.53 -3.15 6.50
CA ILE A 379 -0.68 -3.49 7.26
C ILE A 379 -1.46 -4.61 6.56
N THR A 380 -1.78 -4.46 5.28
CA THR A 380 -2.55 -5.46 4.51
C THR A 380 -1.81 -6.79 4.42
N THR A 381 -0.49 -6.77 4.17
CA THR A 381 0.34 -7.98 4.15
C THR A 381 0.38 -8.66 5.52
N THR A 382 0.45 -7.89 6.60
CA THR A 382 0.42 -8.44 7.97
C THR A 382 -0.93 -9.09 8.28
N ILE A 383 -2.04 -8.51 7.83
CA ILE A 383 -3.37 -9.12 7.92
C ILE A 383 -3.39 -10.45 7.16
N LEU A 384 -2.93 -10.48 5.90
CA LEU A 384 -2.88 -11.70 5.09
C LEU A 384 -2.07 -12.82 5.77
N TRP A 385 -0.91 -12.50 6.34
CA TRP A 385 -0.10 -13.47 7.10
C TRP A 385 -0.76 -13.92 8.40
N THR A 386 -1.37 -12.99 9.13
CA THR A 386 -2.05 -13.27 10.41
C THR A 386 -3.25 -14.18 10.18
N VAL A 387 -4.06 -13.87 9.17
CA VAL A 387 -5.16 -14.68 8.68
C VAL A 387 -4.65 -16.04 8.23
N LYS A 388 -3.65 -16.09 7.35
CA LYS A 388 -3.03 -17.37 6.96
C LYS A 388 -2.56 -18.19 8.16
N ARG A 389 -2.08 -17.60 9.25
CA ARG A 389 -1.58 -18.37 10.41
C ARG A 389 -2.65 -18.76 11.42
N HIS A 390 -3.58 -17.85 11.73
CA HIS A 390 -4.43 -17.92 12.92
C HIS A 390 -5.92 -18.03 12.63
N LEU A 391 -6.32 -18.03 11.37
CA LEU A 391 -7.74 -17.99 10.99
C LEU A 391 -8.63 -19.08 11.64
N PRO A 392 -8.19 -20.33 11.89
CA PRO A 392 -8.99 -21.30 12.64
C PRO A 392 -9.29 -20.89 14.10
N GLU A 393 -8.48 -20.00 14.66
CA GLU A 393 -8.58 -19.52 16.04
C GLU A 393 -9.23 -18.14 16.14
N MET A 394 -9.39 -17.41 15.04
CA MET A 394 -9.97 -16.07 15.02
C MET A 394 -11.48 -16.14 14.84
N ARG A 395 -12.20 -15.89 15.94
CA ARG A 395 -13.66 -16.04 15.97
C ARG A 395 -14.42 -14.72 15.99
N THR A 396 -13.76 -13.64 16.36
CA THR A 396 -14.38 -12.31 16.52
C THR A 396 -13.48 -11.22 15.95
N LEU A 397 -14.04 -10.03 15.77
CA LEU A 397 -13.30 -8.83 15.40
C LEU A 397 -12.19 -8.52 16.42
N GLY A 398 -12.50 -8.61 17.71
CA GLY A 398 -11.52 -8.37 18.77
C GLY A 398 -10.32 -9.32 18.75
N ASP A 399 -10.56 -10.61 18.52
CA ASP A 399 -9.48 -11.60 18.37
C ASP A 399 -8.57 -11.28 17.17
N CYS A 400 -9.17 -10.87 16.05
CA CYS A 400 -8.42 -10.51 14.84
C CYS A 400 -7.54 -9.28 15.08
N VAL A 401 -8.12 -8.19 15.60
CA VAL A 401 -7.40 -6.94 15.88
C VAL A 401 -6.23 -7.18 16.83
N ILE A 402 -6.43 -7.91 17.93
CA ILE A 402 -5.34 -8.20 18.89
C ILE A 402 -4.19 -8.95 18.19
N ARG A 403 -4.50 -9.98 17.40
CA ARG A 403 -3.48 -10.79 16.73
C ARG A 403 -2.74 -10.01 15.65
N VAL A 404 -3.45 -9.16 14.90
CA VAL A 404 -2.82 -8.30 13.90
C VAL A 404 -1.93 -7.26 14.57
N LEU A 405 -2.36 -6.64 15.68
CA LEU A 405 -1.51 -5.73 16.46
C LEU A 405 -0.27 -6.45 17.01
N ASP A 406 -0.42 -7.64 17.59
CA ASP A 406 0.72 -8.45 18.03
C ASP A 406 1.68 -8.77 16.87
N ALA A 407 1.16 -9.09 15.68
CA ALA A 407 1.96 -9.34 14.49
C ALA A 407 2.66 -8.07 13.97
N LEU A 408 1.97 -6.93 13.94
CA LEU A 408 2.55 -5.63 13.57
C LEU A 408 3.65 -5.21 14.54
N ARG A 409 3.49 -5.49 15.84
CA ARG A 409 4.56 -5.30 16.83
C ARG A 409 5.80 -6.10 16.47
N VAL A 410 5.65 -7.38 16.13
CA VAL A 410 6.77 -8.25 15.73
C VAL A 410 7.41 -7.75 14.43
N VAL A 411 6.60 -7.34 13.45
CA VAL A 411 7.09 -6.72 12.20
C VAL A 411 7.91 -5.46 12.49
N ALA A 412 7.40 -4.57 13.35
CA ALA A 412 8.09 -3.35 13.74
C ALA A 412 9.42 -3.66 14.44
N GLN A 413 9.43 -4.57 15.43
CA GLN A 413 10.65 -4.99 16.14
C GLN A 413 11.69 -5.58 15.20
N ALA A 414 11.27 -6.43 14.27
CA ALA A 414 12.17 -7.09 13.33
C ALA A 414 12.58 -6.18 12.17
N ARG A 415 11.86 -5.07 11.93
CA ARG A 415 11.92 -4.27 10.69
C ARG A 415 11.79 -5.15 9.44
N PHE A 416 10.93 -6.15 9.56
CA PHE A 416 10.80 -7.20 8.56
C PHE A 416 9.34 -7.62 8.40
N CYS A 417 8.83 -7.46 7.19
CA CYS A 417 7.54 -7.97 6.74
C CYS A 417 7.76 -8.63 5.38
N ALA A 418 7.60 -9.95 5.29
CA ALA A 418 7.74 -10.66 4.03
C ALA A 418 6.52 -10.35 3.14
N CYS A 419 6.74 -9.96 1.88
CA CYS A 419 5.64 -9.83 0.91
C CYS A 419 4.88 -11.16 0.82
N PHE A 420 3.56 -11.09 0.74
CA PHE A 420 2.72 -12.28 0.76
C PHE A 420 2.91 -13.17 -0.47
N LEU A 421 3.16 -12.58 -1.64
CA LEU A 421 3.35 -13.28 -2.91
C LEU A 421 4.83 -13.60 -3.18
N MET A 422 5.75 -12.81 -2.63
CA MET A 422 7.20 -12.98 -2.75
C MET A 422 7.90 -12.91 -1.39
N PRO A 423 7.97 -14.00 -0.61
CA PRO A 423 8.49 -13.99 0.77
C PRO A 423 9.93 -13.53 0.93
N ASN A 424 10.72 -13.67 -0.13
CA ASN A 424 12.10 -13.21 -0.18
C ASN A 424 12.22 -11.68 -0.28
N VAL A 425 11.10 -10.97 -0.45
CA VAL A 425 11.03 -9.50 -0.46
C VAL A 425 10.57 -9.01 0.91
N ASN A 426 11.38 -8.16 1.54
CA ASN A 426 10.99 -7.43 2.74
C ASN A 426 10.35 -6.08 2.38
N ILE A 427 9.05 -5.93 2.63
CA ILE A 427 8.30 -4.70 2.35
C ILE A 427 8.44 -3.65 3.46
N ALA A 428 8.93 -4.03 4.65
CA ALA A 428 9.23 -3.10 5.74
C ALA A 428 10.67 -2.53 5.67
N THR A 429 11.33 -2.60 4.51
CA THR A 429 12.74 -2.18 4.35
C THR A 429 12.99 -0.68 4.58
N GLY A 430 11.96 0.17 4.41
CA GLY A 430 12.06 1.61 4.64
C GLY A 430 11.96 2.05 6.11
N MET A 431 11.60 1.14 7.03
CA MET A 431 11.35 1.49 8.44
C MET A 431 12.66 1.82 9.17
N ARG A 432 12.76 3.05 9.68
CA ARG A 432 13.91 3.52 10.47
C ARG A 432 13.93 2.83 11.84
N ILE A 433 15.12 2.77 12.46
CA ILE A 433 15.31 2.12 13.77
C ILE A 433 14.49 2.83 14.86
N ASP A 434 14.44 4.15 14.83
CA ASP A 434 13.73 4.94 15.84
C ASP A 434 12.21 4.75 15.71
N ASP A 435 11.68 4.83 14.48
CA ASP A 435 10.26 4.54 14.19
C ASP A 435 9.89 3.12 14.63
N SER A 436 10.72 2.14 14.29
CA SER A 436 10.54 0.73 14.67
C SER A 436 10.41 0.53 16.18
N ARG A 437 11.29 1.16 16.97
CA ARG A 437 11.28 1.09 18.44
C ARG A 437 10.04 1.75 19.03
N ARG A 438 9.71 2.97 18.55
CA ARG A 438 8.53 3.72 19.00
C ARG A 438 7.25 2.95 18.71
N ILE A 439 7.03 2.56 17.45
CA ILE A 439 5.84 1.82 17.00
C ILE A 439 5.68 0.52 17.77
N SER A 440 6.77 -0.24 17.96
CA SER A 440 6.70 -1.47 18.75
C SER A 440 6.28 -1.21 20.21
N LEU A 441 6.76 -0.13 20.83
CA LEU A 441 6.43 0.22 22.21
C LEU A 441 4.98 0.67 22.30
N ASP A 442 4.54 1.55 21.41
CA ASP A 442 3.17 2.07 21.36
C ASP A 442 2.16 0.93 21.17
N ILE A 443 2.39 0.02 20.21
CA ILE A 443 1.52 -1.14 20.01
C ILE A 443 1.48 -2.01 21.27
N LYS A 444 2.62 -2.20 21.95
CA LYS A 444 2.65 -2.95 23.21
C LYS A 444 1.79 -2.26 24.28
N LEU A 445 1.89 -0.95 24.43
CA LEU A 445 1.11 -0.16 25.38
C LEU A 445 -0.39 -0.19 25.05
N VAL A 446 -0.76 -0.09 23.76
CA VAL A 446 -2.14 -0.24 23.31
C VAL A 446 -2.67 -1.62 23.69
N LEU A 447 -1.91 -2.68 23.44
CA LEU A 447 -2.32 -4.04 23.80
C LEU A 447 -2.44 -4.24 25.32
N GLU A 448 -1.55 -3.66 26.12
CA GLU A 448 -1.61 -3.72 27.59
C GLU A 448 -2.85 -2.99 28.12
N LYS A 449 -3.10 -1.76 27.66
CA LYS A 449 -4.30 -1.00 28.03
C LYS A 449 -5.60 -1.67 27.60
N LEU A 450 -5.63 -2.25 26.40
CA LEU A 450 -6.79 -3.01 25.94
C LEU A 450 -7.05 -4.22 26.84
N ARG A 451 -6.00 -4.95 27.25
CA ARG A 451 -6.11 -6.11 28.17
C ARG A 451 -6.65 -5.72 29.54
N GLU A 452 -6.21 -4.58 30.06
CA GLU A 452 -6.70 -4.03 31.33
C GLU A 452 -8.16 -3.58 31.21
N ASN A 453 -8.49 -2.84 30.15
CA ASN A 453 -9.83 -2.34 29.90
C ASN A 453 -10.15 -2.23 28.40
N PRO A 454 -11.03 -3.10 27.84
CA PRO A 454 -11.47 -3.01 26.46
C PRO A 454 -12.07 -1.66 26.07
N ALA A 455 -12.67 -0.93 27.02
CA ALA A 455 -13.29 0.38 26.78
C ALA A 455 -12.25 1.46 26.44
N TYR A 456 -10.95 1.20 26.67
CA TYR A 456 -9.88 2.11 26.27
C TYR A 456 -9.94 2.46 24.78
N ILE A 457 -10.44 1.57 23.92
CA ILE A 457 -10.60 1.86 22.48
C ILE A 457 -11.59 3.01 22.21
N LEU A 458 -12.51 3.30 23.13
CA LEU A 458 -13.45 4.41 23.00
C LEU A 458 -12.77 5.78 23.16
N THR A 459 -11.54 5.83 23.67
CA THR A 459 -10.76 7.08 23.73
C THR A 459 -10.52 7.67 22.34
N TYR A 460 -10.40 6.82 21.32
CA TYR A 460 -10.17 7.24 19.92
C TYR A 460 -11.41 7.81 19.23
N ILE A 461 -12.54 7.91 19.96
CA ILE A 461 -13.77 8.57 19.52
C ILE A 461 -14.22 9.64 20.53
N GLY A 462 -13.35 10.05 21.47
CA GLY A 462 -13.62 11.15 22.41
C GLY A 462 -14.47 10.79 23.64
N TYR A 463 -14.81 9.51 23.85
CA TYR A 463 -15.78 9.09 24.88
C TYR A 463 -15.20 8.91 26.31
N THR A 464 -13.92 9.23 26.55
CA THR A 464 -13.26 8.88 27.83
C THR A 464 -13.88 9.56 29.05
N GLN A 465 -14.38 10.80 28.92
CA GLN A 465 -14.93 11.54 30.07
C GLN A 465 -16.32 11.06 30.52
N GLU A 466 -17.13 10.47 29.64
CA GLU A 466 -18.48 9.99 30.01
C GLU A 466 -18.48 8.57 30.59
N TYR A 467 -17.62 7.69 30.07
CA TYR A 467 -17.54 6.31 30.56
C TYR A 467 -16.89 6.21 31.95
N GLU A 468 -15.86 7.03 32.21
CA GLU A 468 -15.27 7.15 33.55
C GLU A 468 -16.30 7.70 34.55
N ARG A 469 -17.11 8.70 34.16
CA ARG A 469 -18.19 9.24 35.01
C ARG A 469 -19.31 8.22 35.29
N GLN A 470 -19.67 7.37 34.32
CA GLN A 470 -20.69 6.32 34.51
C GLN A 470 -20.18 5.17 35.38
N THR A 471 -18.95 4.71 35.17
CA THR A 471 -18.36 3.62 35.99
C THR A 471 -18.10 4.01 37.44
N THR A 472 -17.84 5.30 37.74
CA THR A 472 -17.82 5.81 39.13
C THR A 472 -19.19 6.05 39.77
N ARG A 473 -20.28 6.05 38.99
CA ARG A 473 -21.65 6.17 39.52
C ARG A 473 -22.28 4.81 39.84
N ASP A 474 -21.80 3.77 39.16
CA ASP A 474 -22.28 2.38 39.31
C ASP A 474 -21.42 1.54 40.28
N ALA A 475 -20.34 2.10 40.83
CA ALA A 475 -19.48 1.55 41.87
C ALA A 475 -19.72 2.28 43.20
#